data_AF-A0A285QS69-F1
#
_entry.id   AF-A0A285QS69-F1
#
_cell.length_a   1.000
_cell.length_b   1.000
_cell.length_c   1.000
_cell.angle_alpha   90.00
_cell.angle_beta   90.00
_cell.angle_gamma   90.00
#
_symmetry.space_group_name_H-M   'P 1'
#
loop_
_entity.id
_entity.type
_entity.pdbx_description
1 polymer ?
#
loop_
_entity_poly.entity_id
_entity_poly.type
_entity_poly.pdbx_seq_one_letter_code
_entity_poly.pdbx_strand_id
1 'polypeptide(L)'
;MPPGNPGRLVRSLAALVLVSTAVLPAALELVGPSPFGVIGPGAPADRAVPPHTALRADQRIPVAAPTVDIRRTGDPANRITLVLLGDGYTAGEQDLFRQQADKAWHALMDIEPFRTYQGFFNIRRVEVVSPSSGIAETESRGRNPATPLGMHFWCEGTARLLCADEAATARYAGDGAGPQYLIALANSTEYGGAGGTGVTTLAGGSPDAGRIIQHEIGHTVGDLGDEYDSAPDDADYPNLSTLNADDMRKKQTKWWRWLGAESPDGAGKVGAYRSANGLYRPTPDSVMRTLGSAYNLPSREAIVEELYRKVRPTDPPLPSPGEVTGRPRLDVRPLPLTGPRQLKVEWKVNGVPVTPQSADGSWLDTAQLDLPAGRTATVTATVRDTTDWVRDEGFRDRYMTRSVSWTLTG
;
A
#
# COMPACT_ATOMS: atom_id res chain seq x y z
N MET A 1 -22.90 12.17 -5.33
CA MET A 1 -22.27 11.33 -4.28
C MET A 1 -22.88 9.94 -4.38
N PRO A 2 -22.15 8.90 -4.80
CA PRO A 2 -22.58 7.54 -4.53
C PRO A 2 -22.21 7.18 -3.07
N PRO A 3 -23.01 6.33 -2.40
CA PRO A 3 -22.84 6.00 -1.00
C PRO A 3 -21.56 5.20 -0.79
N GLY A 4 -20.73 5.66 0.15
CA GLY A 4 -19.52 4.96 0.58
C GLY A 4 -19.88 3.65 1.25
N ASN A 5 -19.19 2.59 0.84
CA ASN A 5 -19.17 1.31 1.55
C ASN A 5 -18.66 1.59 2.98
N PRO A 6 -19.33 1.15 4.06
CA PRO A 6 -18.80 1.34 5.40
C PRO A 6 -17.47 0.59 5.50
N GLY A 7 -16.38 1.33 5.69
CA GLY A 7 -15.05 0.76 5.85
C GLY A 7 -15.05 -0.22 7.02
N ARG A 8 -14.62 -1.45 6.75
CA ARG A 8 -14.44 -2.50 7.75
C ARG A 8 -13.21 -2.14 8.58
N LEU A 9 -13.37 -1.83 9.86
CA LEU A 9 -12.25 -1.65 10.78
C LEU A 9 -11.66 -3.03 11.10
N VAL A 10 -10.65 -3.45 10.34
CA VAL A 10 -9.84 -4.64 10.67
C VAL A 10 -8.39 -4.21 10.67
N ARG A 11 -7.71 -4.41 11.80
CA ARG A 11 -6.28 -4.22 11.98
C ARG A 11 -5.62 -5.59 11.85
N SER A 12 -4.63 -5.70 10.97
CA SER A 12 -3.85 -6.93 10.85
C SER A 12 -2.82 -7.00 11.98
N LEU A 13 -2.65 -8.20 12.53
CA LEU A 13 -1.85 -8.47 13.73
C LEU A 13 -0.49 -9.02 13.32
N ALA A 14 0.49 -8.19 12.99
CA ALA A 14 1.84 -8.66 12.68
C ALA A 14 2.53 -9.31 13.91
N ALA A 15 2.30 -10.60 14.12
CA ALA A 15 2.93 -11.40 15.17
C ALA A 15 3.67 -12.59 14.54
N LEU A 16 4.82 -12.32 13.91
CA LEU A 16 5.65 -13.38 13.34
C LEU A 16 6.60 -13.98 14.38
N VAL A 17 6.48 -15.27 14.67
CA VAL A 17 7.53 -16.04 15.36
C VAL A 17 8.59 -16.43 14.31
N LEU A 18 9.75 -15.77 14.33
CA LEU A 18 10.92 -16.22 13.57
C LEU A 18 11.52 -17.44 14.27
N VAL A 19 11.41 -18.62 13.64
CA VAL A 19 12.22 -19.79 14.03
C VAL A 19 13.62 -19.58 13.47
N SER A 20 14.54 -19.13 14.32
CA SER A 20 15.98 -19.13 14.00
C SER A 20 16.50 -20.56 14.03
N THR A 21 16.73 -21.19 12.87
CA THR A 21 17.38 -22.49 12.79
C THR A 21 18.89 -22.34 13.01
N ALA A 22 19.31 -22.28 14.26
CA ALA A 22 20.70 -22.56 14.63
C ALA A 22 20.90 -24.08 14.65
N VAL A 23 21.60 -24.62 13.64
CA VAL A 23 22.05 -26.02 13.63
C VAL A 23 23.30 -26.13 14.50
N LEU A 24 23.22 -26.79 15.65
CA LEU A 24 24.35 -27.37 16.38
C LEU A 24 23.88 -28.61 17.19
N PRO A 25 24.77 -29.59 17.46
CA PRO A 25 24.41 -31.00 17.65
C PRO A 25 23.99 -31.37 19.08
N ALA A 26 23.33 -32.52 19.15
CA ALA A 26 22.73 -33.15 20.32
C ALA A 26 23.70 -33.42 21.49
N ALA A 27 23.18 -33.26 22.72
CA ALA A 27 23.41 -34.20 23.83
C ALA A 27 22.40 -34.02 24.98
N LEU A 28 21.74 -35.15 25.27
CA LEU A 28 21.26 -35.67 26.57
C LEU A 28 19.99 -35.13 27.25
N GLU A 29 19.10 -36.09 27.47
CA GLU A 29 17.81 -36.09 28.17
C GLU A 29 17.91 -35.78 29.67
N LEU A 30 16.81 -35.26 30.25
CA LEU A 30 16.31 -35.67 31.57
C LEU A 30 14.83 -35.25 31.77
N VAL A 31 13.95 -36.25 31.58
CA VAL A 31 12.71 -36.62 32.30
C VAL A 31 11.88 -35.52 33.00
N GLY A 32 10.57 -35.46 32.64
CA GLY A 32 9.52 -34.62 33.25
C GLY A 32 9.02 -35.08 34.63
N PRO A 33 7.93 -34.47 35.15
CA PRO A 33 6.59 -34.96 34.75
C PRO A 33 5.47 -33.89 34.63
N SER A 34 4.39 -34.27 33.95
CA SER A 34 3.01 -33.71 34.04
C SER A 34 2.10 -34.80 34.67
N PRO A 35 0.76 -34.61 34.90
CA PRO A 35 -0.12 -33.45 34.72
C PRO A 35 -1.05 -33.21 35.95
N PHE A 36 -2.04 -32.29 35.84
CA PHE A 36 -3.36 -32.15 36.51
C PHE A 36 -3.64 -30.63 36.70
N GLY A 37 -4.80 -30.05 36.41
CA GLY A 37 -6.10 -30.60 36.08
C GLY A 37 -7.09 -29.53 35.57
N VAL A 38 -8.23 -30.05 35.10
CA VAL A 38 -9.39 -29.39 34.50
C VAL A 38 -10.33 -28.81 35.56
N ILE A 39 -10.81 -27.57 35.40
CA ILE A 39 -12.12 -27.08 35.89
C ILE A 39 -12.65 -26.00 34.91
N GLY A 40 -13.82 -26.20 34.31
CA GLY A 40 -14.67 -25.14 33.69
C GLY A 40 -15.92 -24.89 34.55
N PRO A 41 -17.04 -24.31 34.05
CA PRO A 41 -17.26 -23.39 32.92
C PRO A 41 -18.06 -22.12 33.33
N GLY A 42 -18.30 -21.18 32.39
CA GLY A 42 -19.45 -20.25 32.45
C GLY A 42 -19.20 -18.79 32.08
N ALA A 43 -19.64 -18.38 30.88
CA ALA A 43 -19.94 -16.98 30.54
C ALA A 43 -21.35 -16.59 31.03
N PRO A 44 -21.68 -15.29 31.13
CA PRO A 44 -22.57 -14.74 30.09
C PRO A 44 -22.30 -13.29 29.63
N ALA A 45 -22.63 -13.08 28.34
CA ALA A 45 -23.22 -11.95 27.60
C ALA A 45 -23.09 -10.47 28.06
N ASP A 46 -22.73 -9.64 27.05
CA ASP A 46 -23.17 -8.27 26.71
C ASP A 46 -23.63 -7.32 27.83
N ARG A 47 -22.85 -6.26 28.06
CA ARG A 47 -23.38 -4.93 28.44
C ARG A 47 -22.59 -3.79 27.82
N ALA A 48 -23.35 -2.91 27.17
CA ALA A 48 -22.96 -1.63 26.59
C ALA A 48 -22.26 -0.68 27.58
N VAL A 49 -21.31 0.10 27.08
CA VAL A 49 -20.63 1.19 27.80
C VAL A 49 -21.29 2.54 27.42
N PRO A 50 -21.80 3.34 28.38
CA PRO A 50 -22.22 4.73 28.16
C PRO A 50 -21.06 5.75 28.32
N PRO A 51 -21.25 7.03 27.92
CA PRO A 51 -20.19 7.87 27.38
C PRO A 51 -19.38 8.69 28.39
N HIS A 52 -18.14 8.95 28.00
CA HIS A 52 -17.22 10.07 28.26
C HIS A 52 -17.39 10.94 29.52
N THR A 53 -16.28 11.13 30.25
CA THR A 53 -15.96 12.43 30.83
C THR A 53 -14.46 12.73 30.61
N ALA A 54 -14.21 13.82 29.89
CA ALA A 54 -12.90 14.30 29.52
C ALA A 54 -12.15 14.91 30.72
N LEU A 55 -10.85 14.65 30.81
CA LEU A 55 -9.91 15.52 31.51
C LEU A 55 -8.89 16.05 30.51
N ARG A 56 -8.80 17.38 30.51
CA ARG A 56 -8.18 18.25 29.50
C ARG A 56 -6.69 17.97 29.31
N ALA A 57 -6.29 17.80 28.05
CA ALA A 57 -4.93 18.09 27.61
C ALA A 57 -4.86 19.52 27.04
N ASP A 58 -3.78 20.20 27.39
CA ASP A 58 -3.46 21.61 27.15
C ASP A 58 -3.74 22.08 25.71
N GLN A 59 -4.46 23.20 25.57
CA GLN A 59 -4.66 23.91 24.31
C GLN A 59 -3.39 24.67 23.96
N ARG A 60 -2.45 24.00 23.31
CA ARG A 60 -1.47 24.68 22.44
C ARG A 60 -1.79 24.27 21.01
N ILE A 61 -2.11 25.26 20.20
CA ILE A 61 -2.13 25.14 18.74
C ILE A 61 -0.83 24.41 18.36
N PRO A 62 -0.86 23.29 17.63
CA PRO A 62 0.38 22.66 17.22
C PRO A 62 1.16 23.72 16.44
N VAL A 63 2.36 24.06 16.92
CA VAL A 63 3.36 24.65 16.02
C VAL A 63 3.37 23.70 14.84
N ALA A 64 2.98 24.18 13.66
CA ALA A 64 2.86 23.34 12.48
C ALA A 64 4.18 22.57 12.35
N ALA A 65 4.11 21.24 12.48
CA ALA A 65 5.30 20.40 12.38
C ALA A 65 5.95 20.66 11.02
N PRO A 66 7.28 20.86 10.95
CA PRO A 66 7.96 21.05 9.68
C PRO A 66 7.58 19.92 8.72
N THR A 67 6.98 20.31 7.59
CA THR A 67 6.52 19.38 6.55
C THR A 67 7.36 19.58 5.31
N VAL A 68 7.95 18.50 4.79
CA VAL A 68 8.84 18.53 3.63
C VAL A 68 8.39 17.48 2.61
N ASP A 69 8.12 17.90 1.39
CA ASP A 69 7.96 16.99 0.25
C ASP A 69 9.35 16.51 -0.18
N ILE A 70 9.79 15.36 0.36
CA ILE A 70 11.12 14.80 0.10
C ILE A 70 11.25 14.23 -1.31
N ARG A 71 10.13 13.86 -1.95
CA ARG A 71 10.08 13.46 -3.36
C ARG A 71 8.74 13.83 -3.98
N ARG A 72 8.77 14.55 -5.10
CA ARG A 72 7.55 14.87 -5.89
C ARG A 72 7.69 14.36 -7.32
N THR A 73 6.85 13.40 -7.69
CA THR A 73 6.82 12.77 -9.03
C THR A 73 5.71 13.34 -9.92
N GLY A 74 4.80 14.13 -9.36
CA GLY A 74 3.75 14.81 -10.11
C GLY A 74 2.80 15.64 -9.23
N ASP A 75 1.70 16.06 -9.83
CA ASP A 75 0.61 16.73 -9.13
C ASP A 75 -0.05 15.75 -8.13
N PRO A 76 -0.15 16.08 -6.83
CA PRO A 76 -0.86 15.25 -5.86
C PRO A 76 -2.30 14.90 -6.28
N ALA A 77 -2.97 15.69 -7.12
CA ALA A 77 -4.29 15.35 -7.65
C ALA A 77 -4.31 14.11 -8.57
N ASN A 78 -3.13 13.60 -8.97
CA ASN A 78 -2.97 12.35 -9.71
C ASN A 78 -1.77 11.53 -9.20
N ARG A 79 -1.45 11.64 -7.91
CA ARG A 79 -0.43 10.83 -7.22
C ARG A 79 -0.94 10.45 -5.84
N ILE A 80 -0.49 9.32 -5.32
CA ILE A 80 -0.69 8.95 -3.93
C ILE A 80 0.43 9.60 -3.10
N THR A 81 0.11 10.28 -2.01
CA THR A 81 1.13 10.83 -1.12
C THR A 81 1.36 9.90 0.06
N LEU A 82 2.58 9.35 0.18
CA LEU A 82 3.01 8.65 1.39
C LEU A 82 3.49 9.70 2.39
N VAL A 83 2.77 9.86 3.50
CA VAL A 83 3.09 10.82 4.56
C VAL A 83 3.76 10.07 5.70
N LEU A 84 5.06 10.29 5.91
CA LEU A 84 5.85 9.71 6.99
C LEU A 84 5.89 10.67 8.18
N LEU A 85 5.42 10.23 9.35
CA LEU A 85 5.39 11.01 10.58
C LEU A 85 6.22 10.28 11.65
N GLY A 86 7.00 11.01 12.43
CA GLY A 86 7.79 10.44 13.53
C GLY A 86 7.08 10.61 14.87
N ASP A 87 7.17 9.62 15.76
CA ASP A 87 6.74 9.73 17.15
C ASP A 87 7.81 9.19 18.11
N GLY A 88 7.97 9.83 19.26
CA GLY A 88 9.05 9.53 20.21
C GLY A 88 10.41 10.10 19.82
N TYR A 89 10.52 10.96 18.79
CA TYR A 89 11.75 11.68 18.46
C TYR A 89 11.73 13.08 19.05
N THR A 90 12.67 13.40 19.93
CA THR A 90 12.84 14.75 20.47
C THR A 90 13.36 15.73 19.41
N ALA A 91 13.47 17.01 19.77
CA ALA A 91 14.05 18.03 18.89
C ALA A 91 15.50 17.71 18.46
N GLY A 92 16.29 17.08 19.35
CA GLY A 92 17.67 16.67 19.07
C GLY A 92 17.78 15.39 18.24
N GLU A 93 16.67 14.67 18.02
CA GLU A 93 16.64 13.38 17.32
C GLU A 93 15.96 13.46 15.95
N GLN A 94 15.62 14.67 15.48
CA GLN A 94 14.99 14.81 14.17
C GLN A 94 15.89 14.32 13.05
N ASP A 95 17.21 14.44 13.15
CA ASP A 95 18.13 13.83 12.16
C ASP A 95 18.05 12.30 12.13
N LEU A 96 17.82 11.65 13.28
CA LEU A 96 17.58 10.22 13.35
C LEU A 96 16.27 9.84 12.66
N PHE A 97 15.18 10.57 12.95
CA PHE A 97 13.90 10.37 12.28
C PHE A 97 14.03 10.52 10.75
N ARG A 98 14.72 11.56 10.26
CA ARG A 98 14.94 11.79 8.82
C ARG A 98 15.60 10.58 8.17
N GLN A 99 16.68 10.06 8.78
CA GLN A 99 17.40 8.89 8.28
C GLN A 99 16.53 7.63 8.27
N GLN A 100 15.73 7.41 9.32
CA GLN A 100 14.88 6.23 9.43
C GLN A 100 13.68 6.32 8.48
N ALA A 101 13.08 7.49 8.32
CA ALA A 101 12.07 7.76 7.31
C ALA A 101 12.63 7.50 5.90
N ASP A 102 13.85 7.99 5.61
CA ASP A 102 14.51 7.75 4.33
C ASP A 102 14.77 6.27 4.07
N LYS A 103 15.23 5.52 5.07
CA LYS A 103 15.39 4.06 4.95
C LYS A 103 14.06 3.36 4.69
N ALA A 104 12.99 3.76 5.40
CA ALA A 104 11.68 3.12 5.28
C ALA A 104 11.07 3.31 3.89
N TRP A 105 11.03 4.55 3.37
CA TRP A 105 10.42 4.77 2.07
C TRP A 105 11.28 4.22 0.92
N HIS A 106 12.61 4.22 1.02
CA HIS A 106 13.46 3.55 0.04
C HIS A 106 13.21 2.03 0.03
N ALA A 107 13.17 1.38 1.20
CA ALA A 107 12.88 -0.04 1.29
C ALA A 107 11.53 -0.40 0.65
N LEU A 108 10.51 0.45 0.83
CA LEU A 108 9.23 0.29 0.13
C LEU A 108 9.37 0.42 -1.39
N MET A 109 10.12 1.41 -1.88
CA MET A 109 10.32 1.61 -3.32
C MET A 109 11.25 0.57 -3.95
N ASP A 110 11.86 -0.34 -3.16
CA ASP A 110 12.73 -1.40 -3.67
C ASP A 110 12.00 -2.73 -3.92
N ILE A 111 10.76 -2.89 -3.44
CA ILE A 111 9.96 -4.11 -3.63
C ILE A 111 8.88 -3.93 -4.72
N GLU A 112 8.63 -4.98 -5.51
CA GLU A 112 7.55 -4.96 -6.51
C GLU A 112 6.18 -5.18 -5.86
N PRO A 113 5.11 -4.47 -6.27
CA PRO A 113 5.03 -3.59 -7.46
C PRO A 113 5.44 -2.13 -7.20
N PHE A 114 5.66 -1.73 -5.95
CA PHE A 114 5.98 -0.34 -5.59
C PHE A 114 7.19 0.20 -6.35
N ARG A 115 8.22 -0.63 -6.57
CA ARG A 115 9.39 -0.29 -7.38
C ARG A 115 9.05 0.13 -8.79
N THR A 116 8.29 -0.66 -9.53
CA THR A 116 7.88 -0.29 -10.90
C THR A 116 6.95 0.92 -10.91
N TYR A 117 6.03 1.00 -9.95
CA TYR A 117 5.02 2.07 -9.87
C TYR A 117 5.45 3.28 -9.03
N GLN A 118 6.74 3.43 -8.69
CA GLN A 118 7.19 4.52 -7.81
C GLN A 118 6.86 5.93 -8.34
N GLY A 119 6.66 6.07 -9.66
CA GLY A 119 6.20 7.31 -10.29
C GLY A 119 4.77 7.73 -9.92
N PHE A 120 4.02 6.86 -9.25
CA PHE A 120 2.64 7.09 -8.80
C PHE A 120 2.61 7.73 -7.41
N PHE A 121 3.76 7.81 -6.73
CA PHE A 121 3.86 8.28 -5.37
C PHE A 121 4.59 9.61 -5.25
N ASN A 122 4.05 10.51 -4.42
CA ASN A 122 4.80 11.58 -3.78
C ASN A 122 5.16 11.13 -2.36
N ILE A 123 6.29 11.61 -1.83
CA ILE A 123 6.74 11.28 -0.48
C ILE A 123 6.86 12.58 0.31
N ARG A 124 6.18 12.61 1.46
CA ARG A 124 6.13 13.74 2.38
C ARG A 124 6.58 13.28 3.76
N ARG A 125 7.41 14.07 4.41
CA ARG A 125 7.84 13.87 5.79
C ARG A 125 7.26 14.96 6.68
N VAL A 126 6.74 14.59 7.85
CA VAL A 126 6.23 15.50 8.89
C VAL A 126 7.04 15.28 10.17
N GLU A 127 7.81 16.30 10.54
CA GLU A 127 8.78 16.24 11.65
C GLU A 127 8.10 16.62 12.98
N VAL A 128 7.38 15.66 13.55
CA VAL A 128 6.65 15.85 14.81
C VAL A 128 7.62 15.72 16.00
N VAL A 129 7.78 16.81 16.75
CA VAL A 129 8.70 16.86 17.91
C VAL A 129 8.00 16.29 19.14
N SER A 130 8.57 15.23 19.70
CA SER A 130 8.11 14.61 20.94
C SER A 130 8.77 15.24 22.18
N PRO A 131 8.06 15.33 23.32
CA PRO A 131 8.62 15.88 24.56
C PRO A 131 9.66 14.96 25.21
N SER A 132 9.65 13.67 24.89
CA SER A 132 10.58 12.65 25.39
C SER A 132 11.00 11.70 24.26
N SER A 133 12.19 11.14 24.39
CA SER A 133 12.68 10.08 23.50
C SER A 133 11.94 8.78 23.78
N GLY A 134 11.62 8.02 22.74
CA GLY A 134 11.02 6.70 22.83
C GLY A 134 9.50 6.70 22.92
N ILE A 135 8.94 5.50 22.90
CA ILE A 135 7.51 5.20 23.05
C ILE A 135 7.28 4.16 24.15
N ALA A 136 6.03 3.78 24.42
CA ALA A 136 5.74 2.71 25.38
C ALA A 136 6.04 1.36 24.75
N GLU A 137 6.95 0.59 25.36
CA GLU A 137 7.37 -0.74 24.87
C GLU A 137 6.92 -1.90 25.77
N THR A 138 6.40 -1.60 26.95
CA THR A 138 5.91 -2.60 27.92
C THR A 138 4.40 -2.58 28.02
N GLU A 139 3.78 -3.68 28.45
CA GLU A 139 2.35 -3.72 28.80
C GLU A 139 2.08 -2.79 30.00
N SER A 140 1.79 -1.52 29.73
CA SER A 140 1.46 -0.54 30.76
C SER A 140 -0.01 -0.21 30.68
N ARG A 141 -0.83 -0.96 31.45
CA ARG A 141 -2.26 -0.66 31.67
C ARG A 141 -2.41 0.80 32.14
N GLY A 142 -2.75 1.70 31.22
CA GLY A 142 -3.05 3.10 31.51
C GLY A 142 -1.87 4.08 31.60
N ARG A 143 -0.67 3.72 31.12
CA ARG A 143 0.44 4.70 30.95
C ARG A 143 0.96 4.63 29.51
N ASN A 144 0.38 5.44 28.63
CA ASN A 144 1.00 5.77 27.35
C ASN A 144 1.94 6.96 27.60
N PRO A 145 3.19 6.94 27.12
CA PRO A 145 3.98 8.16 27.08
C PRO A 145 3.20 9.18 26.27
N ALA A 146 3.23 10.42 26.73
CA ALA A 146 2.53 11.53 26.10
C ALA A 146 3.27 11.97 24.82
N THR A 147 3.47 11.03 23.88
CA THR A 147 4.02 11.32 22.58
C THR A 147 2.91 11.89 21.67
N PRO A 148 3.23 12.81 20.76
CA PRO A 148 2.25 13.51 19.94
C PRO A 148 1.30 12.62 19.11
N LEU A 149 1.77 11.46 18.65
CA LEU A 149 0.95 10.48 17.90
C LEU A 149 0.47 9.33 18.78
N GLY A 150 0.79 9.33 20.08
CA GLY A 150 0.35 8.31 21.02
C GLY A 150 0.85 6.89 20.68
N MET A 151 2.01 6.76 20.03
CA MET A 151 2.51 5.45 19.62
C MET A 151 2.89 4.58 20.82
N HIS A 152 2.51 3.30 20.77
CA HIS A 152 2.82 2.32 21.81
C HIS A 152 2.69 0.87 21.31
N PHE A 153 3.51 -0.02 21.88
CA PHE A 153 3.43 -1.47 21.74
C PHE A 153 2.34 -2.06 22.66
N TRP A 154 2.16 -3.38 22.61
CA TRP A 154 1.18 -4.12 23.41
C TRP A 154 -0.28 -3.72 23.14
N CYS A 155 -0.53 -3.16 21.95
CA CYS A 155 -1.87 -2.84 21.53
C CYS A 155 -2.71 -4.12 21.48
N GLU A 156 -3.93 -4.06 22.01
CA GLU A 156 -4.85 -5.21 22.10
C GLU A 156 -4.24 -6.45 22.78
N GLY A 157 -3.25 -6.25 23.66
CA GLY A 157 -2.56 -7.33 24.37
C GLY A 157 -1.52 -8.07 23.53
N THR A 158 -1.22 -7.59 22.31
CA THR A 158 -0.22 -8.21 21.42
C THR A 158 1.09 -7.45 21.48
N ALA A 159 2.14 -8.10 22.01
CA ALA A 159 3.43 -7.47 22.30
C ALA A 159 4.04 -6.64 21.16
N ARG A 160 3.95 -7.14 19.93
CA ARG A 160 4.58 -6.54 18.73
C ARG A 160 3.63 -5.66 17.92
N LEU A 161 2.37 -5.56 18.33
CA LEU A 161 1.40 -4.70 17.67
C LEU A 161 1.64 -3.26 18.11
N LEU A 162 2.04 -2.43 17.14
CA LEU A 162 2.35 -1.02 17.33
C LEU A 162 1.16 -0.17 16.88
N CYS A 163 0.53 0.54 17.81
CA CYS A 163 -0.63 1.39 17.52
C CYS A 163 -0.26 2.87 17.56
N ALA A 164 -1.00 3.70 16.84
CA ALA A 164 -0.94 5.17 16.87
C ALA A 164 -2.36 5.74 17.02
N ASP A 165 -2.45 6.98 17.51
CA ASP A 165 -3.69 7.77 17.46
C ASP A 165 -3.91 8.26 16.01
N GLU A 166 -4.88 7.65 15.33
CA GLU A 166 -5.21 7.96 13.93
C GLU A 166 -5.67 9.40 13.74
N ALA A 167 -6.42 9.96 14.70
CA ALA A 167 -6.91 11.33 14.62
C ALA A 167 -5.78 12.34 14.83
N ALA A 168 -4.85 12.06 15.76
CA ALA A 168 -3.64 12.85 15.92
C ALA A 168 -2.76 12.77 14.67
N THR A 169 -2.57 11.57 14.12
CA THR A 169 -1.76 11.34 12.91
C THR A 169 -2.33 12.10 11.71
N ALA A 170 -3.64 12.00 11.46
CA ALA A 170 -4.32 12.75 10.40
C ALA A 170 -4.22 14.26 10.60
N ARG A 171 -4.36 14.74 11.84
CA ARG A 171 -4.23 16.17 12.17
C ARG A 171 -2.82 16.70 11.86
N TYR A 172 -1.77 15.94 12.17
CA TYR A 172 -0.39 16.33 11.85
C TYR A 172 -0.06 16.19 10.36
N ALA A 173 -0.59 15.17 9.69
CA ALA A 173 -0.42 14.98 8.26
C ALA A 173 -0.99 16.14 7.44
N GLY A 174 -2.13 16.68 7.92
CA GLY A 174 -2.88 17.73 7.26
C GLY A 174 -3.53 17.27 5.95
N ASP A 175 -4.33 18.16 5.37
CA ASP A 175 -5.05 17.85 4.14
C ASP A 175 -4.10 17.65 2.93
N GLY A 176 -4.51 16.78 2.01
CA GLY A 176 -3.85 16.55 0.72
C GLY A 176 -4.74 16.94 -0.45
N ALA A 177 -4.13 17.40 -1.55
CA ALA A 177 -4.84 17.62 -2.81
C ALA A 177 -5.20 16.31 -3.55
N GLY A 178 -4.89 15.15 -2.96
CA GLY A 178 -5.15 13.82 -3.50
C GLY A 178 -5.04 12.75 -2.41
N PRO A 179 -5.09 11.46 -2.79
CA PRO A 179 -5.07 10.35 -1.85
C PRO A 179 -3.78 10.32 -1.02
N GLN A 180 -3.90 10.00 0.27
CA GLN A 180 -2.78 9.88 1.20
C GLN A 180 -2.78 8.51 1.89
N TYR A 181 -1.58 7.98 2.16
CA TYR A 181 -1.36 6.92 3.14
C TYR A 181 -0.46 7.46 4.24
N LEU A 182 -0.88 7.26 5.49
CA LEU A 182 -0.18 7.76 6.67
C LEU A 182 0.68 6.64 7.23
N ILE A 183 1.97 6.92 7.42
CA ILE A 183 2.96 5.98 7.93
C ILE A 183 3.62 6.62 9.17
N ALA A 184 3.37 6.06 10.35
CA ALA A 184 3.93 6.55 11.61
C ALA A 184 5.13 5.69 12.06
N LEU A 185 6.29 6.32 12.21
CA LEU A 185 7.53 5.69 12.66
C LEU A 185 7.69 5.95 14.15
N ALA A 186 7.81 4.89 14.96
CA ALA A 186 8.18 5.01 16.36
C ALA A 186 9.69 5.08 16.53
N ASN A 187 10.19 5.97 17.40
CA ASN A 187 11.57 5.95 17.88
C ASN A 187 11.77 4.76 18.82
N SER A 188 11.98 3.59 18.25
CA SER A 188 12.20 2.34 18.97
C SER A 188 13.03 1.39 18.13
N THR A 189 13.86 0.58 18.79
CA THR A 189 14.60 -0.52 18.16
C THR A 189 13.86 -1.85 18.26
N GLU A 190 12.75 -1.91 19.01
CA GLU A 190 11.94 -3.12 19.17
C GLU A 190 11.32 -3.54 17.84
N TYR A 191 11.14 -4.85 17.68
CA TYR A 191 10.46 -5.37 16.50
C TYR A 191 8.95 -5.16 16.64
N GLY A 192 8.36 -4.42 15.70
CA GLY A 192 6.92 -4.40 15.51
C GLY A 192 6.43 -3.31 14.57
N GLY A 193 5.15 -3.45 14.23
CA GLY A 193 4.45 -2.67 13.23
C GLY A 193 2.99 -3.09 13.16
N ALA A 194 2.23 -2.37 12.36
CA ALA A 194 0.85 -2.69 12.05
C ALA A 194 0.46 -2.06 10.71
N GLY A 195 -0.43 -2.71 9.99
CA GLY A 195 -0.97 -2.24 8.73
C GLY A 195 -2.47 -2.50 8.62
N GLY A 196 -3.04 -2.00 7.53
CA GLY A 196 -4.45 -2.17 7.21
C GLY A 196 -5.18 -0.84 7.25
N THR A 197 -6.30 -0.77 7.96
CA THR A 197 -7.09 0.47 8.00
C THR A 197 -6.44 1.54 8.89
N GLY A 198 -6.44 2.78 8.41
CA GLY A 198 -5.94 3.94 9.14
C GLY A 198 -4.47 4.24 8.87
N VAL A 199 -3.63 4.04 9.89
CA VAL A 199 -2.21 4.42 9.90
C VAL A 199 -1.35 3.16 9.87
N THR A 200 -0.45 3.07 8.89
CA THR A 200 0.61 2.06 8.90
C THR A 200 1.65 2.47 9.94
N THR A 201 2.07 1.55 10.81
CA THR A 201 3.07 1.81 11.85
C THR A 201 4.29 0.91 11.70
N LEU A 202 5.45 1.41 12.10
CA LEU A 202 6.68 0.63 12.22
C LEU A 202 7.61 1.22 13.29
N ALA A 203 8.42 0.37 13.91
CA ALA A 203 9.55 0.83 14.70
C ALA A 203 10.72 1.25 13.78
N GLY A 204 11.01 2.55 13.72
CA GLY A 204 11.97 3.13 12.77
C GLY A 204 13.44 2.71 13.02
N GLY A 205 13.78 2.36 14.27
CA GLY A 205 15.09 1.90 14.67
C GLY A 205 15.30 0.39 14.60
N SER A 206 14.26 -0.39 14.30
CA SER A 206 14.37 -1.84 14.16
C SER A 206 15.28 -2.21 12.98
N PRO A 207 16.19 -3.20 13.13
CA PRO A 207 16.96 -3.73 12.00
C PRO A 207 16.08 -4.24 10.85
N ASP A 208 14.85 -4.67 11.15
CA ASP A 208 13.88 -5.16 10.17
C ASP A 208 12.88 -4.09 9.70
N ALA A 209 13.05 -2.80 10.08
CA ALA A 209 12.11 -1.73 9.73
C ALA A 209 11.74 -1.69 8.25
N GLY A 210 12.72 -1.89 7.36
CA GLY A 210 12.51 -1.96 5.91
C GLY A 210 11.64 -3.15 5.47
N ARG A 211 11.75 -4.31 6.14
CA ARG A 211 10.92 -5.48 5.85
C ARG A 211 9.53 -5.36 6.46
N ILE A 212 9.44 -4.79 7.68
CA ILE A 212 8.17 -4.51 8.34
C ILE A 212 7.33 -3.61 7.45
N ILE A 213 7.85 -2.47 6.98
CA ILE A 213 7.05 -1.58 6.11
C ILE A 213 6.64 -2.26 4.81
N GLN A 214 7.49 -3.10 4.22
CA GLN A 214 7.14 -3.88 3.04
C GLN A 214 5.97 -4.82 3.30
N HIS A 215 5.80 -5.34 4.51
CA HIS A 215 4.65 -6.18 4.90
C HIS A 215 3.42 -5.34 5.24
N GLU A 216 3.54 -4.36 6.15
CA GLU A 216 2.40 -3.59 6.67
C GLU A 216 1.70 -2.73 5.60
N ILE A 217 2.46 -2.25 4.62
CA ILE A 217 1.90 -1.53 3.48
C ILE A 217 1.05 -2.43 2.59
N GLY A 218 1.28 -3.75 2.60
CA GLY A 218 0.49 -4.74 1.87
C GLY A 218 -0.94 -4.77 2.36
N HIS A 219 -1.14 -4.78 3.68
CA HIS A 219 -2.45 -4.61 4.29
C HIS A 219 -3.08 -3.26 3.93
N THR A 220 -2.30 -2.18 4.00
CA THR A 220 -2.81 -0.81 3.86
C THR A 220 -3.20 -0.47 2.41
N VAL A 221 -2.40 -0.91 1.44
CA VAL A 221 -2.57 -0.57 0.03
C VAL A 221 -3.32 -1.66 -0.71
N GLY A 222 -2.96 -2.93 -0.51
CA GLY A 222 -3.51 -4.04 -1.27
C GLY A 222 -4.70 -4.73 -0.61
N ASP A 223 -5.11 -4.28 0.58
CA ASP A 223 -6.09 -4.98 1.44
C ASP A 223 -5.73 -6.46 1.57
N LEU A 224 -4.44 -6.75 1.81
CA LEU A 224 -3.96 -8.12 1.89
C LEU A 224 -4.18 -8.69 3.30
N GLY A 225 -4.38 -9.99 3.40
CA GLY A 225 -4.43 -10.72 4.67
C GLY A 225 -3.10 -11.39 4.98
N ASP A 226 -2.89 -11.70 6.25
CA ASP A 226 -1.73 -12.44 6.73
C ASP A 226 -1.74 -13.91 6.28
N GLU A 227 -0.61 -14.39 5.77
CA GLU A 227 -0.47 -15.75 5.20
C GLU A 227 0.27 -16.74 6.13
N TYR A 228 0.67 -16.32 7.33
CA TYR A 228 1.28 -17.19 8.33
C TYR A 228 0.26 -18.11 9.02
N ASP A 229 0.75 -19.22 9.56
CA ASP A 229 -0.12 -20.30 10.05
C ASP A 229 -0.92 -19.95 11.31
N SER A 230 -0.46 -18.97 12.08
CA SER A 230 -1.13 -18.42 13.26
C SER A 230 -2.06 -17.23 12.97
N ALA A 231 -2.27 -16.85 11.72
CA ALA A 231 -3.13 -15.73 11.35
C ALA A 231 -4.61 -16.04 11.62
N PRO A 232 -5.45 -15.03 11.92
CA PRO A 232 -6.89 -15.20 11.98
C PRO A 232 -7.46 -15.87 10.72
N ASP A 233 -8.55 -16.63 10.86
CA ASP A 233 -9.20 -17.35 9.76
C ASP A 233 -10.18 -16.44 8.96
N ASP A 234 -9.73 -15.23 8.60
CA ASP A 234 -10.49 -14.32 7.73
C ASP A 234 -10.13 -14.56 6.25
N ALA A 235 -11.10 -15.08 5.50
CA ALA A 235 -10.93 -15.41 4.09
C ALA A 235 -11.33 -14.29 3.13
N ASP A 236 -11.71 -13.11 3.61
CA ASP A 236 -12.27 -12.06 2.76
C ASP A 236 -11.20 -11.34 1.92
N TYR A 237 -9.95 -11.36 2.39
CA TYR A 237 -8.79 -10.81 1.71
C TYR A 237 -8.52 -11.44 0.33
N PRO A 238 -7.97 -10.69 -0.65
CA PRO A 238 -7.78 -11.16 -2.03
C PRO A 238 -6.74 -12.28 -2.15
N ASN A 239 -5.79 -12.36 -1.21
CA ASN A 239 -4.76 -13.40 -1.13
C ASN A 239 -5.13 -14.57 -0.20
N LEU A 240 -6.32 -14.58 0.40
CA LEU A 240 -6.79 -15.68 1.26
C LEU A 240 -8.10 -16.29 0.75
N SER A 241 -8.30 -17.58 1.02
CA SER A 241 -9.53 -18.27 0.61
C SER A 241 -9.87 -19.50 1.45
N THR A 242 -11.16 -19.80 1.58
CA THR A 242 -11.66 -21.10 2.04
C THR A 242 -11.77 -22.13 0.91
N LEU A 243 -11.65 -21.71 -0.35
CA LEU A 243 -11.81 -22.57 -1.53
C LEU A 243 -10.46 -23.17 -1.94
N ASN A 244 -10.49 -24.43 -2.41
CA ASN A 244 -9.32 -25.01 -3.08
C ASN A 244 -9.19 -24.48 -4.52
N ALA A 245 -8.12 -24.86 -5.21
CA ALA A 245 -7.84 -24.42 -6.57
C ALA A 245 -8.94 -24.80 -7.59
N ASP A 246 -9.52 -25.99 -7.49
CA ASP A 246 -10.54 -26.44 -8.46
C ASP A 246 -11.86 -25.68 -8.29
N ASP A 247 -12.26 -25.43 -7.04
CA ASP A 247 -13.43 -24.61 -6.71
C ASP A 247 -13.26 -23.17 -7.17
N MET A 248 -12.07 -22.58 -7.02
CA MET A 248 -11.76 -21.25 -7.55
C MET A 248 -11.88 -21.20 -9.07
N ARG A 249 -11.35 -22.19 -9.79
CA ARG A 249 -11.48 -22.28 -11.26
C ARG A 249 -12.93 -22.37 -11.68
N LYS A 250 -13.70 -23.25 -11.04
CA LYS A 250 -15.12 -23.49 -11.36
C LYS A 250 -15.97 -22.25 -11.09
N LYS A 251 -15.73 -21.55 -9.98
CA LYS A 251 -16.50 -20.36 -9.57
C LYS A 251 -15.96 -19.05 -10.14
N GLN A 252 -14.79 -19.07 -10.78
CA GLN A 252 -14.08 -17.90 -11.27
C GLN A 252 -13.94 -16.79 -10.20
N THR A 253 -13.51 -17.18 -9.00
CA THR A 253 -13.34 -16.28 -7.85
C THR A 253 -11.91 -16.30 -7.31
N LYS A 254 -11.57 -15.32 -6.47
CA LYS A 254 -10.22 -15.12 -5.90
C LYS A 254 -9.17 -15.08 -7.01
N TRP A 255 -8.05 -15.78 -6.86
CA TRP A 255 -6.93 -15.75 -7.81
C TRP A 255 -7.02 -16.84 -8.90
N TRP A 256 -8.23 -17.26 -9.28
CA TRP A 256 -8.42 -18.32 -10.29
C TRP A 256 -7.65 -18.06 -11.59
N ARG A 257 -7.54 -16.78 -12.01
CA ARG A 257 -6.79 -16.37 -13.21
C ARG A 257 -5.29 -16.63 -13.09
N TRP A 258 -4.75 -16.73 -11.88
CA TRP A 258 -3.33 -16.97 -11.61
C TRP A 258 -2.98 -18.42 -11.36
N LEU A 259 -3.97 -19.30 -11.12
CA LEU A 259 -3.70 -20.71 -10.82
C LEU A 259 -2.85 -21.36 -11.90
N GLY A 260 -1.65 -21.77 -11.50
CA GLY A 260 -0.65 -22.41 -12.34
C GLY A 260 0.41 -21.48 -12.94
N ALA A 261 0.34 -20.18 -12.71
CA ALA A 261 1.40 -19.24 -13.06
C ALA A 261 2.62 -19.44 -12.15
N GLU A 262 3.83 -19.26 -12.67
CA GLU A 262 5.05 -19.24 -11.84
C GLU A 262 5.25 -17.86 -11.23
N SER A 263 5.43 -17.80 -9.91
CA SER A 263 5.69 -16.54 -9.21
C SER A 263 7.10 -16.04 -9.56
N PRO A 264 7.26 -14.76 -9.95
CA PRO A 264 8.53 -14.23 -10.45
C PRO A 264 9.59 -14.03 -9.36
N ASP A 265 9.25 -14.29 -8.11
CA ASP A 265 10.08 -14.13 -6.92
C ASP A 265 10.70 -15.43 -6.40
N GLY A 266 10.49 -16.54 -7.11
CA GLY A 266 10.99 -17.85 -6.70
C GLY A 266 10.18 -18.53 -5.60
N ALA A 267 9.04 -17.96 -5.17
CA ALA A 267 8.13 -18.62 -4.24
C ALA A 267 7.47 -19.87 -4.85
N GLY A 268 7.52 -20.02 -6.17
CA GLY A 268 7.02 -21.18 -6.92
C GLY A 268 5.66 -20.93 -7.57
N LYS A 269 5.03 -22.02 -7.98
CA LYS A 269 3.78 -22.00 -8.75
C LYS A 269 2.61 -21.51 -7.89
N VAL A 270 1.78 -20.64 -8.46
CA VAL A 270 0.52 -20.22 -7.85
C VAL A 270 -0.44 -21.40 -7.82
N GLY A 271 -0.90 -21.76 -6.63
CA GLY A 271 -1.82 -22.85 -6.34
C GLY A 271 -2.80 -22.45 -5.25
N ALA A 272 -3.18 -23.42 -4.41
CA ALA A 272 -3.93 -23.17 -3.18
C ALA A 272 -3.26 -23.97 -2.06
N TYR A 273 -2.37 -23.32 -1.33
CA TYR A 273 -1.56 -23.94 -0.28
C TYR A 273 -2.26 -23.79 1.06
N ARG A 274 -2.58 -24.93 1.71
CA ARG A 274 -3.29 -24.91 3.00
C ARG A 274 -2.37 -24.38 4.10
N SER A 275 -2.85 -23.43 4.89
CA SER A 275 -2.23 -22.95 6.13
C SER A 275 -2.85 -23.66 7.35
N ALA A 276 -2.19 -23.63 8.50
CA ALA A 276 -2.68 -24.33 9.70
C ALA A 276 -4.01 -23.77 10.24
N ASN A 277 -4.27 -22.48 10.03
CA ASN A 277 -5.54 -21.82 10.34
C ASN A 277 -6.71 -22.26 9.42
N GLY A 278 -6.45 -23.14 8.45
CA GLY A 278 -7.47 -23.73 7.60
C GLY A 278 -7.80 -22.93 6.33
N LEU A 279 -7.17 -21.78 6.11
CA LEU A 279 -7.27 -21.03 4.85
C LEU A 279 -6.25 -21.52 3.82
N TYR A 280 -6.46 -21.13 2.57
CA TYR A 280 -5.53 -21.29 1.47
C TYR A 280 -4.84 -19.96 1.16
N ARG A 281 -3.55 -20.03 0.82
CA ARG A 281 -2.75 -18.94 0.27
C ARG A 281 -2.24 -19.27 -1.14
N PRO A 282 -1.80 -18.30 -1.95
CA PRO A 282 -1.53 -18.52 -3.36
C PRO A 282 -0.22 -19.25 -3.63
N THR A 283 0.79 -19.05 -2.79
CA THR A 283 2.14 -19.62 -2.94
C THR A 283 2.63 -20.23 -1.64
N PRO A 284 3.65 -21.11 -1.65
CA PRO A 284 4.28 -21.62 -0.44
C PRO A 284 4.75 -20.51 0.52
N ASP A 285 5.26 -19.41 -0.03
CA ASP A 285 5.75 -18.25 0.71
C ASP A 285 5.42 -16.92 -0.01
N SER A 286 5.41 -15.81 0.73
CA SER A 286 5.26 -14.44 0.22
C SER A 286 5.64 -13.42 1.31
N VAL A 287 5.71 -12.13 0.97
CA VAL A 287 5.82 -11.03 1.95
C VAL A 287 4.79 -11.13 3.07
N MET A 288 3.56 -11.56 2.75
CA MET A 288 2.47 -11.66 3.72
C MET A 288 2.63 -12.86 4.67
N ARG A 289 3.63 -13.72 4.43
CA ARG A 289 3.97 -14.86 5.28
C ARG A 289 5.32 -14.70 5.97
N THR A 290 6.34 -14.33 5.20
CA THR A 290 7.73 -14.22 5.66
C THR A 290 8.31 -12.87 5.24
N LEU A 291 8.83 -12.13 6.22
CA LEU A 291 9.48 -10.85 5.97
C LEU A 291 10.68 -10.99 5.04
N GLY A 292 10.78 -10.08 4.06
CA GLY A 292 11.88 -10.04 3.08
C GLY A 292 11.70 -10.97 1.87
N SER A 293 10.62 -11.75 1.81
CA SER A 293 10.17 -12.41 0.57
C SER A 293 9.59 -11.37 -0.40
N ALA A 294 9.08 -11.78 -1.57
CA ALA A 294 8.35 -10.86 -2.45
C ALA A 294 6.84 -11.10 -2.43
N TYR A 295 6.09 -10.14 -2.98
CA TYR A 295 4.66 -10.31 -3.15
C TYR A 295 4.36 -11.33 -4.24
N ASN A 296 3.55 -12.33 -3.88
CA ASN A 296 2.97 -13.28 -4.82
C ASN A 296 2.09 -12.57 -5.85
N LEU A 297 1.86 -13.22 -6.99
CA LEU A 297 1.15 -12.59 -8.13
C LEU A 297 -0.25 -12.07 -7.78
N PRO A 298 -1.11 -12.79 -7.02
CA PRO A 298 -2.40 -12.24 -6.59
C PRO A 298 -2.30 -11.02 -5.69
N SER A 299 -1.33 -11.01 -4.76
CA SER A 299 -1.08 -9.85 -3.90
C SER A 299 -0.61 -8.65 -4.72
N ARG A 300 0.25 -8.89 -5.72
CA ARG A 300 0.73 -7.86 -6.64
C ARG A 300 -0.40 -7.27 -7.48
N GLU A 301 -1.28 -8.11 -8.01
CA GLU A 301 -2.48 -7.68 -8.73
C GLU A 301 -3.35 -6.78 -7.84
N ALA A 302 -3.67 -7.23 -6.63
CA ALA A 302 -4.50 -6.47 -5.70
C ALA A 302 -3.92 -5.08 -5.37
N ILE A 303 -2.60 -5.00 -5.13
CA ILE A 303 -1.91 -3.72 -4.92
C ILE A 303 -2.04 -2.83 -6.17
N VAL A 304 -1.71 -3.34 -7.36
CA VAL A 304 -1.75 -2.55 -8.61
C VAL A 304 -3.17 -2.05 -8.90
N GLU A 305 -4.19 -2.87 -8.66
CA GLU A 305 -5.58 -2.45 -8.78
C GLU A 305 -5.91 -1.29 -7.83
N GLU A 306 -5.51 -1.35 -6.57
CA GLU A 306 -5.73 -0.26 -5.62
C GLU A 306 -4.99 1.02 -6.00
N LEU A 307 -3.79 0.93 -6.59
CA LEU A 307 -3.10 2.10 -7.14
C LEU A 307 -3.94 2.75 -8.25
N TYR A 308 -4.45 1.97 -9.19
CA TYR A 308 -5.25 2.48 -10.32
C TYR A 308 -6.68 2.91 -9.96
N ARG A 309 -7.21 2.45 -8.83
CA ARG A 309 -8.45 3.03 -8.26
C ARG A 309 -8.23 4.47 -7.78
N LYS A 310 -6.99 4.87 -7.51
CA LYS A 310 -6.63 6.19 -6.95
C LYS A 310 -5.87 7.09 -7.92
N VAL A 311 -5.21 6.52 -8.93
CA VAL A 311 -4.34 7.22 -9.88
C VAL A 311 -4.77 6.92 -11.31
N ARG A 312 -4.80 7.95 -12.16
CA ARG A 312 -5.05 7.82 -13.60
C ARG A 312 -3.74 7.53 -14.35
N PRO A 313 -3.76 6.71 -15.42
CA PRO A 313 -2.56 6.34 -16.18
C PRO A 313 -1.89 7.49 -16.95
N THR A 314 -2.54 8.66 -17.06
CA THR A 314 -1.96 9.85 -17.70
C THR A 314 -2.31 11.10 -16.91
N ASP A 315 -1.37 12.03 -16.82
CA ASP A 315 -1.62 13.40 -16.39
C ASP A 315 -2.42 14.14 -17.50
N PRO A 316 -3.05 15.30 -17.20
CA PRO A 316 -3.86 16.03 -18.16
C PRO A 316 -3.07 16.31 -19.45
N PRO A 317 -3.65 16.10 -20.64
CA PRO A 317 -2.90 16.30 -21.87
C PRO A 317 -2.80 17.79 -22.23
N LEU A 318 -1.96 18.12 -23.21
CA LEU A 318 -1.77 19.49 -23.70
C LEU A 318 -1.93 19.52 -25.23
N PRO A 319 -2.73 20.43 -25.81
CA PRO A 319 -3.75 21.25 -25.14
C PRO A 319 -4.83 20.38 -24.48
N SER A 320 -5.69 21.01 -23.67
CA SER A 320 -6.85 20.32 -23.09
C SER A 320 -7.70 19.63 -24.18
N PRO A 321 -8.32 18.47 -23.88
CA PRO A 321 -9.19 17.78 -24.84
C PRO A 321 -10.36 18.66 -25.28
N GLY A 322 -10.80 18.50 -26.53
CA GLY A 322 -11.88 19.29 -27.12
C GLY A 322 -11.50 19.93 -28.45
N GLU A 323 -12.19 21.01 -28.80
CA GLU A 323 -11.90 21.76 -30.03
C GLU A 323 -10.57 22.50 -29.91
N VAL A 324 -9.73 22.36 -30.94
CA VAL A 324 -8.44 23.04 -31.00
C VAL A 324 -8.24 23.67 -32.39
N THR A 325 -7.74 24.90 -32.38
CA THR A 325 -7.48 25.69 -33.60
C THR A 325 -5.98 25.65 -33.94
N GLY A 326 -5.65 25.79 -35.23
CA GLY A 326 -4.27 26.02 -35.67
C GLY A 326 -3.34 24.80 -35.69
N ARG A 327 -3.89 23.59 -35.79
CA ARG A 327 -3.14 22.31 -35.90
C ARG A 327 -1.95 22.22 -34.93
N PRO A 328 -2.19 22.35 -33.61
CA PRO A 328 -1.12 22.28 -32.63
C PRO A 328 -0.57 20.85 -32.54
N ARG A 329 0.63 20.73 -31.98
CA ARG A 329 1.07 19.45 -31.42
C ARG A 329 0.13 19.06 -30.27
N LEU A 330 -0.24 17.78 -30.24
CA LEU A 330 -1.02 17.18 -29.17
C LEU A 330 -0.10 16.30 -28.33
N ASP A 331 -0.13 16.49 -27.02
CA ASP A 331 0.72 15.81 -26.05
C ASP A 331 -0.16 15.06 -25.03
N VAL A 332 0.11 13.77 -24.85
CA VAL A 332 -0.33 13.03 -23.67
C VAL A 332 0.86 12.85 -22.72
N ARG A 333 0.56 12.69 -21.43
CA ARG A 333 1.58 12.59 -20.39
C ARG A 333 1.39 11.32 -19.57
N PRO A 334 1.68 10.13 -20.15
CA PRO A 334 1.59 8.87 -19.41
C PRO A 334 2.42 8.92 -18.13
N LEU A 335 1.93 8.33 -17.06
CA LEU A 335 2.72 8.22 -15.83
C LEU A 335 3.93 7.31 -16.07
N PRO A 336 5.12 7.69 -15.57
CA PRO A 336 6.32 6.91 -15.79
C PRO A 336 6.28 5.63 -14.94
N LEU A 337 6.66 4.52 -15.57
CA LEU A 337 7.02 3.29 -14.88
C LEU A 337 8.55 3.21 -14.78
N THR A 338 9.05 2.67 -13.67
CA THR A 338 10.49 2.51 -13.46
C THR A 338 10.98 1.21 -14.08
N GLY A 339 12.11 1.29 -14.78
CA GLY A 339 12.69 0.17 -15.51
C GLY A 339 12.25 0.17 -16.99
N PRO A 340 12.29 -1.00 -17.66
CA PRO A 340 12.09 -1.09 -19.11
C PRO A 340 10.62 -0.99 -19.53
N ARG A 341 9.67 -1.12 -18.60
CA ARG A 341 8.24 -1.04 -18.88
C ARG A 341 7.85 0.43 -19.04
N GLN A 342 6.95 0.71 -19.98
CA GLN A 342 6.33 2.01 -20.17
C GLN A 342 4.84 1.80 -20.47
N LEU A 343 4.02 2.81 -20.15
CA LEU A 343 2.62 2.80 -20.57
C LEU A 343 2.56 2.96 -22.09
N LYS A 344 1.69 2.17 -22.72
CA LYS A 344 1.52 2.19 -24.18
C LYS A 344 0.63 3.36 -24.57
N VAL A 345 1.05 4.11 -25.59
CA VAL A 345 0.23 5.16 -26.22
C VAL A 345 -0.15 4.75 -27.63
N GLU A 346 -1.44 4.83 -27.96
CA GLU A 346 -1.96 4.59 -29.29
C GLU A 346 -2.72 5.82 -29.79
N TRP A 347 -2.42 6.25 -31.03
CA TRP A 347 -3.08 7.38 -31.65
C TRP A 347 -4.00 6.93 -32.79
N LYS A 348 -5.16 7.58 -32.91
CA LYS A 348 -6.11 7.39 -34.00
C LYS A 348 -6.56 8.74 -34.55
N VAL A 349 -6.72 8.85 -35.88
CA VAL A 349 -7.35 9.98 -36.56
C VAL A 349 -8.59 9.47 -37.28
N ASN A 350 -9.75 10.02 -36.95
CA ASN A 350 -11.07 9.56 -37.44
C ASN A 350 -11.27 8.04 -37.26
N GLY A 351 -10.76 7.49 -36.16
CA GLY A 351 -10.83 6.06 -35.84
C GLY A 351 -9.74 5.19 -36.49
N VAL A 352 -8.95 5.74 -37.42
CA VAL A 352 -7.86 5.03 -38.10
C VAL A 352 -6.56 5.18 -37.30
N PRO A 353 -5.85 4.08 -36.94
CA PRO A 353 -4.56 4.17 -36.25
C PRO A 353 -3.53 4.97 -37.04
N VAL A 354 -2.76 5.80 -36.33
CA VAL A 354 -1.63 6.56 -36.88
C VAL A 354 -0.38 6.34 -36.03
N THR A 355 0.78 6.45 -36.66
CA THR A 355 2.07 6.41 -35.95
C THR A 355 2.47 7.83 -35.57
N PRO A 356 2.67 8.14 -34.28
CA PRO A 356 3.17 9.44 -33.87
C PRO A 356 4.65 9.61 -34.26
N GLN A 357 5.09 10.86 -34.39
CA GLN A 357 6.49 11.18 -34.66
C GLN A 357 7.37 11.03 -33.40
N SER A 358 6.75 11.02 -32.22
CA SER A 358 7.43 10.78 -30.95
C SER A 358 7.88 9.34 -30.81
N ALA A 359 9.15 9.13 -30.41
CA ALA A 359 9.71 7.80 -30.21
C ALA A 359 9.03 7.04 -29.06
N ASP A 360 8.56 7.74 -28.03
CA ASP A 360 7.83 7.21 -26.88
C ASP A 360 6.30 7.25 -27.07
N GLY A 361 5.83 7.75 -28.22
CA GLY A 361 4.40 7.91 -28.50
C GLY A 361 3.70 9.04 -27.73
N SER A 362 4.42 9.84 -26.93
CA SER A 362 3.81 10.85 -26.05
C SER A 362 3.17 12.03 -26.77
N TRP A 363 3.52 12.27 -28.04
CA TRP A 363 2.99 13.39 -28.80
C TRP A 363 2.80 13.13 -30.29
N LEU A 364 1.85 13.83 -30.90
CA LEU A 364 1.53 13.81 -32.32
C LEU A 364 1.53 15.24 -32.88
N ASP A 365 2.34 15.51 -33.89
CA ASP A 365 2.30 16.77 -34.64
C ASP A 365 1.17 16.72 -35.67
N THR A 366 0.14 17.54 -35.44
CA THR A 366 -1.07 17.54 -36.28
C THR A 366 -0.89 18.36 -37.56
N ALA A 367 0.17 19.15 -37.69
CA ALA A 367 0.49 19.85 -38.94
C ALA A 367 0.84 18.88 -40.07
N GLN A 368 1.27 17.66 -39.74
CA GLN A 368 1.59 16.61 -40.70
C GLN A 368 0.38 15.76 -41.11
N LEU A 369 -0.80 16.03 -40.56
CA LEU A 369 -2.03 15.36 -40.96
C LEU A 369 -2.57 15.98 -42.24
N ASP A 370 -2.95 15.13 -43.20
CA ASP A 370 -3.64 15.53 -44.42
C ASP A 370 -5.11 15.88 -44.12
N LEU A 371 -5.30 17.06 -43.52
CA LEU A 371 -6.61 17.63 -43.23
C LEU A 371 -6.85 18.80 -44.20
N PRO A 372 -7.87 18.78 -45.06
CA PRO A 372 -8.20 19.93 -45.91
C PRO A 372 -8.74 21.13 -45.12
N ALA A 373 -8.55 22.34 -45.62
CA ALA A 373 -9.10 23.56 -45.02
C ALA A 373 -10.64 23.46 -44.86
N GLY A 374 -11.14 23.83 -43.68
CA GLY A 374 -12.57 23.75 -43.37
C GLY A 374 -13.11 22.34 -43.12
N ARG A 375 -12.27 21.31 -43.12
CA ARG A 375 -12.62 19.96 -42.64
C ARG A 375 -12.23 19.79 -41.19
N THR A 376 -12.96 18.93 -40.49
CA THR A 376 -12.64 18.54 -39.12
C THR A 376 -12.09 17.12 -39.07
N ALA A 377 -11.21 16.87 -38.10
CA ALA A 377 -10.75 15.53 -37.78
C ALA A 377 -10.76 15.30 -36.26
N THR A 378 -11.22 14.12 -35.86
CA THR A 378 -11.14 13.68 -34.47
C THR A 378 -9.83 12.94 -34.27
N VAL A 379 -8.95 13.47 -33.43
CA VAL A 379 -7.74 12.78 -33.00
C VAL A 379 -7.97 12.22 -31.61
N THR A 380 -7.71 10.94 -31.42
CA THR A 380 -7.82 10.26 -30.12
C THR A 380 -6.48 9.64 -29.74
N ALA A 381 -6.02 9.91 -28.52
CA ALA A 381 -4.91 9.20 -27.90
C ALA A 381 -5.44 8.29 -26.80
N THR A 382 -4.96 7.05 -26.75
CA THR A 382 -5.27 6.08 -25.70
C THR A 382 -3.98 5.70 -24.99
N VAL A 383 -3.92 5.99 -23.69
CA VAL A 383 -2.83 5.57 -22.79
C VAL A 383 -3.29 4.34 -22.02
N ARG A 384 -2.52 3.25 -22.08
CA ARG A 384 -2.85 1.99 -21.39
C ARG A 384 -1.64 1.39 -20.71
N ASP A 385 -1.83 0.95 -19.47
CA ASP A 385 -0.87 0.05 -18.84
C ASP A 385 -1.03 -1.37 -19.38
N THR A 386 0.05 -1.87 -19.96
CA THR A 386 0.13 -3.18 -20.60
C THR A 386 0.85 -4.21 -19.75
N THR A 387 1.22 -3.89 -18.49
CA THR A 387 1.81 -4.86 -17.57
C THR A 387 0.93 -6.09 -17.43
N ASP A 388 1.55 -7.26 -17.32
CA ASP A 388 0.88 -8.55 -17.16
C ASP A 388 0.50 -8.86 -15.70
N TRP A 389 0.69 -7.88 -14.80
CA TRP A 389 0.43 -8.00 -13.36
C TRP A 389 -1.03 -7.84 -12.96
N VAL A 390 -1.90 -7.48 -13.92
CA VAL A 390 -3.35 -7.51 -13.77
C VAL A 390 -3.93 -8.34 -14.91
N ARG A 391 -4.63 -9.42 -14.58
CA ARG A 391 -5.28 -10.36 -15.53
C ARG A 391 -6.78 -10.09 -15.69
N ASP A 392 -7.37 -9.22 -14.88
CA ASP A 392 -8.74 -8.76 -15.08
C ASP A 392 -8.82 -7.69 -16.18
N GLU A 393 -9.12 -8.10 -17.41
CA GLU A 393 -9.24 -7.17 -18.56
C GLU A 393 -10.35 -6.12 -18.36
N GLY A 394 -11.43 -6.45 -17.64
CA GLY A 394 -12.48 -5.48 -17.33
C GLY A 394 -11.98 -4.38 -16.41
N PHE A 395 -11.12 -4.72 -15.44
CA PHE A 395 -10.44 -3.74 -14.61
C PHE A 395 -9.48 -2.88 -15.44
N ARG A 396 -8.68 -3.52 -16.32
CA ARG A 396 -7.69 -2.82 -17.14
C ARG A 396 -8.32 -1.81 -18.10
N ASP A 397 -9.43 -2.17 -18.73
CA ASP A 397 -10.16 -1.29 -19.62
C ASP A 397 -10.77 -0.10 -18.86
N ARG A 398 -11.21 -0.32 -17.61
CA ARG A 398 -11.87 0.70 -16.80
C ARG A 398 -10.93 1.67 -16.10
N TYR A 399 -9.82 1.17 -15.55
CA TYR A 399 -8.94 1.94 -14.65
C TYR A 399 -7.52 2.11 -15.18
N MET A 400 -7.00 1.13 -15.92
CA MET A 400 -5.63 1.15 -16.45
C MET A 400 -5.55 1.70 -17.88
N THR A 401 -6.67 2.16 -18.44
CA THR A 401 -6.78 2.72 -19.77
C THR A 401 -7.46 4.08 -19.73
N ARG A 402 -6.90 5.07 -20.43
CA ARG A 402 -7.49 6.40 -20.58
C ARG A 402 -7.39 6.87 -22.01
N SER A 403 -8.53 7.22 -22.60
CA SER A 403 -8.59 7.89 -23.90
C SER A 403 -8.92 9.37 -23.73
N VAL A 404 -8.28 10.21 -24.56
CA VAL A 404 -8.55 11.64 -24.71
C VAL A 404 -8.70 11.96 -26.19
N SER A 405 -9.58 12.92 -26.52
CA SER A 405 -9.88 13.25 -27.90
C SER A 405 -9.87 14.76 -28.13
N TRP A 406 -9.42 15.15 -29.31
CA TRP A 406 -9.45 16.51 -29.83
C TRP A 406 -10.18 16.56 -31.16
N THR A 407 -10.89 17.64 -31.39
CA THR A 407 -11.46 17.97 -32.70
C THR A 407 -10.59 19.06 -33.33
N LEU A 408 -9.85 18.71 -34.36
CA LEU A 408 -9.06 19.64 -35.16
C LEU A 408 -9.95 20.30 -36.21
N THR A 409 -9.78 21.60 -36.44
CA THR A 409 -10.35 22.30 -37.61
C THR A 409 -9.21 22.74 -38.53
N GLY A 410 -9.30 22.30 -39.79
CA GLY A 410 -8.26 22.43 -40.81
C GLY A 410 -8.15 23.78 -41.48
#